data_AF-A0A3B8VYR9-F1
#
_entry.id   AF-A0A3B8VYR9-F1
#
_cell.length_a   1.000
_cell.length_b   1.000
_cell.length_c   1.000
_cell.angle_alpha   90.00
_cell.angle_beta   90.00
_cell.angle_gamma   90.00
#
_symmetry.space_group_name_H-M   'P 1'
#
loop_
_entity.id
_entity.type
_entity.pdbx_description
1 polymer ?
#
loop_
_entity_poly.entity_id
_entity_poly.type
_entity_poly.pdbx_seq_one_letter_code
_entity_poly.pdbx_strand_id
1 'polypeptide(L)'
;MIPAMALWPRFVFPVAWMSLFLIVDPVNLALGRPSIASDLRRGDWRNVAALALGALVCGWFWEMWNFRALPKWEYTIPYLGFARVFEMPVLGYLGYLPFGLEVYAGYHFLAGWFSRLGTTSILVIEQPAGEPANRAT
;
A
#
# COMPACT_ATOMS: atom_id res chain seq x y z
N MET A 1 9.00 3.68 -16.12
CA MET A 1 9.33 3.39 -14.71
C MET A 1 10.61 2.57 -14.59
N ILE A 2 10.64 1.31 -15.04
CA ILE A 2 11.81 0.41 -14.91
C ILE A 2 13.12 0.97 -15.49
N PRO A 3 13.16 1.57 -16.70
CA PRO A 3 14.41 2.13 -17.24
C PRO A 3 14.96 3.30 -16.42
N ALA A 4 14.07 4.14 -15.87
CA ALA A 4 14.46 5.28 -15.05
C ALA A 4 15.05 4.84 -13.70
N MET A 5 14.57 3.73 -13.15
CA MET A 5 15.11 3.13 -11.91
C MET A 5 16.52 2.58 -12.11
N ALA A 6 16.78 2.00 -13.29
CA ALA A 6 18.11 1.52 -13.64
C ALA A 6 19.12 2.66 -13.86
N LEU A 7 18.69 3.76 -14.46
CA LEU A 7 19.57 4.89 -14.81
C LEU A 7 19.80 5.87 -13.65
N TRP A 8 18.80 6.09 -12.78
CA TRP A 8 18.89 7.03 -11.65
C TRP A 8 18.34 6.45 -10.34
N PRO A 9 18.86 5.33 -9.83
CA PRO A 9 18.33 4.66 -8.65
C PRO A 9 18.35 5.54 -7.39
N ARG A 10 19.31 6.47 -7.29
CA ARG A 10 19.48 7.38 -6.14
C ARG A 10 18.34 8.40 -5.99
N PHE A 11 17.56 8.64 -7.05
CA PHE A 11 16.47 9.62 -7.06
C PHE A 11 15.10 8.98 -7.33
N VAL A 12 15.06 7.89 -8.11
CA VAL A 12 13.81 7.26 -8.54
C VAL A 12 13.32 6.19 -7.56
N PHE A 13 14.04 5.95 -6.45
CA PHE A 13 13.64 4.98 -5.43
C PHE A 13 12.23 5.20 -4.84
N PRO A 14 11.68 6.42 -4.65
CA PRO A 14 10.31 6.57 -4.16
C PRO A 14 9.27 6.08 -5.16
N VAL A 15 9.58 6.16 -6.46
CA VAL A 15 8.72 5.60 -7.51
C VAL A 15 8.72 4.07 -7.44
N ALA A 16 9.82 3.47 -6.98
CA ALA A 16 9.86 2.03 -6.67
C ALA A 16 8.86 1.66 -5.58
N TRP A 17 8.83 2.45 -4.51
CA TRP A 17 7.96 2.22 -3.35
C TRP A 17 6.47 2.42 -3.62
N MET A 18 6.12 3.01 -4.76
CA MET A 18 4.73 3.19 -5.19
C MET A 18 4.42 2.42 -6.47
N SER A 19 5.39 1.67 -6.99
CA SER A 19 5.31 1.07 -8.32
C SER A 19 4.15 0.10 -8.43
N LEU A 20 3.93 -0.71 -7.40
CA LEU A 20 2.86 -1.68 -7.39
C LEU A 20 1.51 -0.98 -7.33
N PHE A 21 1.38 0.03 -6.46
CA PHE A 21 0.14 0.81 -6.32
C PHE A 21 -0.24 1.49 -7.63
N LEU A 22 0.71 2.19 -8.26
CA LEU A 22 0.51 2.93 -9.51
C LEU A 22 0.11 2.05 -10.70
N ILE A 23 0.40 0.75 -10.64
CA ILE A 23 0.02 -0.22 -11.68
C ILE A 23 -1.28 -0.91 -11.31
N VAL A 24 -1.38 -1.43 -10.08
CA VAL A 24 -2.43 -2.37 -9.67
C VAL A 24 -3.73 -1.65 -9.32
N ASP A 25 -3.67 -0.49 -8.67
CA ASP A 25 -4.87 0.25 -8.26
C ASP A 25 -5.69 0.73 -9.48
N PRO A 26 -5.09 1.31 -10.55
CA PRO A 26 -5.82 1.62 -11.78
C PRO A 26 -6.41 0.39 -12.47
N VAL A 27 -5.74 -0.77 -12.40
CA VAL A 27 -6.27 -2.02 -12.95
C VAL A 27 -7.49 -2.48 -12.17
N ASN A 28 -7.46 -2.42 -10.83
CA ASN A 28 -8.63 -2.72 -10.01
C ASN A 28 -9.80 -1.79 -10.34
N LEU A 29 -9.53 -0.48 -10.45
CA LEU A 29 -10.51 0.52 -10.85
C LEU A 29 -11.12 0.19 -12.23
N ALA A 30 -10.30 -0.11 -13.23
CA ALA A 30 -10.74 -0.44 -14.58
C ALA A 30 -11.59 -1.73 -14.62
N LEU A 31 -11.34 -2.67 -13.71
CA LEU A 31 -12.09 -3.92 -13.58
C LEU A 31 -13.32 -3.80 -12.67
N GLY A 32 -13.65 -2.58 -12.18
CA GLY A 32 -14.78 -2.35 -11.29
C GLY A 32 -14.62 -2.96 -9.89
N ARG A 33 -13.38 -3.22 -9.47
CA ARG A 33 -13.04 -3.76 -8.14
C ARG A 33 -12.78 -2.61 -7.16
N PRO A 34 -12.79 -2.88 -5.83
CA PRO A 34 -12.40 -1.88 -4.85
C PRO A 34 -11.00 -1.32 -5.16
N SER A 35 -10.88 0.01 -5.13
CA SER A 35 -9.64 0.73 -5.45
C SER A 35 -9.57 2.02 -4.64
N ILE A 36 -8.36 2.43 -4.27
CA ILE A 36 -8.15 3.70 -3.58
C ILE A 36 -8.49 4.87 -4.52
N ALA A 37 -8.19 4.74 -5.82
CA ALA A 37 -8.55 5.76 -6.80
C ALA A 37 -10.07 5.98 -6.89
N SER A 38 -10.90 4.93 -6.77
CA SER A 38 -12.37 5.11 -6.72
C SER A 38 -12.82 5.82 -5.45
N ASP A 39 -12.23 5.51 -4.30
CA ASP A 39 -12.58 6.14 -3.02
C ASP A 39 -12.25 7.63 -3.05
N LEU A 40 -11.05 7.98 -3.52
CA LEU A 40 -10.60 9.36 -3.66
C LEU A 40 -11.48 10.17 -4.63
N ARG A 41 -11.93 9.57 -5.75
CA ARG A 41 -12.87 10.22 -6.69
C ARG A 41 -14.21 10.55 -6.04
N ARG A 42 -14.61 9.79 -5.02
CA ARG A 42 -15.83 10.03 -4.23
C ARG A 42 -15.59 10.94 -3.03
N GLY A 43 -14.37 11.43 -2.84
CA GLY A 43 -13.97 12.25 -1.70
C GLY A 43 -13.81 11.45 -0.39
N ASP A 44 -13.74 10.12 -0.47
CA ASP A 44 -13.59 9.26 0.71
C ASP A 44 -12.11 8.97 0.99
N TRP A 45 -11.59 9.60 2.05
CA TRP A 45 -10.19 9.44 2.48
C TRP A 45 -10.02 8.44 3.62
N ARG A 46 -11.11 7.81 4.08
CA ARG A 46 -11.07 6.94 5.27
C ARG A 46 -10.13 5.76 5.08
N ASN A 47 -10.20 5.09 3.94
CA ASN A 47 -9.34 3.96 3.62
C ASN A 47 -7.86 4.39 3.55
N VAL A 48 -7.55 5.52 2.91
CA VAL A 48 -6.18 6.05 2.85
C VAL A 48 -5.63 6.33 4.24
N ALA A 49 -6.39 7.04 5.09
CA ALA A 49 -5.95 7.37 6.43
C ALA A 49 -5.80 6.13 7.32
N ALA A 50 -6.76 5.19 7.27
CA ALA A 50 -6.71 3.96 8.05
C ALA A 50 -5.52 3.07 7.64
N LEU A 51 -5.29 2.89 6.34
CA LEU A 51 -4.15 2.11 5.83
C LEU A 51 -2.82 2.77 6.15
N ALA A 52 -2.72 4.08 5.99
CA ALA A 52 -1.50 4.83 6.31
C ALA A 52 -1.15 4.71 7.80
N LEU A 53 -2.12 4.92 8.70
CA LEU A 53 -1.92 4.80 10.14
C LEU A 53 -1.61 3.36 10.54
N GLY A 54 -2.36 2.38 10.01
CA GLY A 54 -2.11 0.97 10.25
C GLY A 54 -0.71 0.55 9.82
N ALA A 55 -0.29 0.95 8.61
CA ALA A 55 1.04 0.66 8.10
C ALA A 55 2.15 1.34 8.92
N LEU A 56 1.95 2.57 9.38
CA LEU A 56 2.91 3.25 10.28
C LEU A 56 3.04 2.53 11.62
N VAL A 57 1.93 2.12 12.24
CA VAL A 57 1.96 1.37 13.51
C VAL A 57 2.63 0.01 13.32
N CYS A 58 2.31 -0.71 12.25
CA CYS A 58 2.97 -1.96 11.91
C CYS A 58 4.47 -1.75 11.65
N GLY A 59 4.84 -0.70 10.91
CA GLY A 59 6.22 -0.31 10.65
C GLY A 59 6.99 0.03 11.93
N TRP A 60 6.35 0.73 12.87
CA TRP A 60 6.93 1.01 14.18
C TRP A 60 7.26 -0.28 14.95
N PHE A 61 6.32 -1.22 15.04
CA PHE A 61 6.57 -2.49 15.72
C PHE A 61 7.61 -3.35 14.99
N TRP A 62 7.59 -3.33 13.66
CA TRP A 62 8.62 -3.98 12.85
C TRP A 62 10.01 -3.45 13.21
N GLU A 63 10.21 -2.14 13.20
CA GLU A 63 11.50 -1.52 13.54
C GLU A 63 11.92 -1.78 14.99
N MET A 64 10.96 -1.77 15.92
CA MET A 64 11.19 -2.12 17.33
C MET A 64 11.74 -3.56 17.48
N TRP A 65 11.16 -4.53 16.78
CA TRP A 65 11.63 -5.92 16.80
C TRP A 65 12.96 -6.09 16.05
N ASN A 66 13.10 -5.43 14.90
CA ASN A 66 14.29 -5.44 14.07
C ASN A 66 15.53 -4.93 14.83
N PHE A 67 15.37 -3.90 15.66
CA PHE A 67 16.46 -3.32 16.45
C PHE A 67 17.16 -4.33 17.38
N ARG A 68 16.40 -5.30 17.92
CA ARG A 68 16.88 -6.32 18.88
C ARG A 68 17.20 -7.66 18.20
N ALA A 69 17.00 -7.78 16.89
CA ALA A 69 17.19 -9.04 16.18
C ALA A 69 18.68 -9.34 15.93
N LEU A 70 19.06 -10.63 16.03
CA LEU A 70 20.41 -11.11 15.70
C LEU A 70 20.69 -10.95 14.19
N PRO A 71 19.86 -11.49 13.28
CA PRO A 71 19.79 -11.00 11.91
C PRO A 71 18.84 -9.79 11.88
N LYS A 72 19.36 -8.62 11.54
CA LYS A 72 18.57 -7.40 11.40
C LYS A 72 18.69 -6.81 10.01
N TRP A 73 17.65 -6.09 9.64
CA TRP A 73 17.58 -5.29 8.43
C TRP A 73 18.22 -3.92 8.71
N GLU A 74 19.28 -3.61 7.97
CA GLU A 74 19.91 -2.30 7.99
C GLU A 74 19.47 -1.52 6.74
N TYR A 75 18.90 -0.33 6.96
CA TYR A 75 18.33 0.48 5.88
C TYR A 75 19.30 1.58 5.47
N THR A 76 19.67 1.56 4.19
CA THR A 76 20.46 2.64 3.58
C THR A 76 19.59 3.40 2.59
N ILE A 77 19.13 4.59 3.00
CA ILE A 77 18.35 5.49 2.13
C ILE A 77 19.28 6.60 1.64
N PRO A 78 19.45 6.79 0.32
CA PRO A 78 20.29 7.85 -0.22
C PRO A 78 19.90 9.21 0.34
N TYR A 79 20.89 9.99 0.81
CA TYR A 79 20.73 11.36 1.31
C TYR A 79 19.91 11.54 2.60
N LEU A 80 19.28 10.48 3.12
CA LEU A 80 18.37 10.53 4.26
C LEU A 80 18.87 9.74 5.47
N GLY A 81 20.17 9.48 5.58
CA GLY A 81 20.75 8.61 6.61
C GLY A 81 20.83 9.17 8.04
N PHE A 82 20.19 10.32 8.32
CA PHE A 82 20.25 11.03 9.59
C PHE A 82 18.97 10.81 10.43
N ALA A 83 19.01 11.20 11.72
CA ALA A 83 17.88 11.09 12.66
C ALA A 83 17.22 9.70 12.62
N ARG A 84 17.95 8.66 13.04
CA ARG A 84 17.42 7.30 13.06
C ARG A 84 16.56 7.07 14.29
N VAL A 85 15.44 6.39 14.09
CA VAL A 85 14.61 5.83 15.15
C VAL A 85 14.64 4.32 14.94
N PHE A 86 15.26 3.60 15.87
CA PHE A 86 15.74 2.23 15.65
C PHE A 86 16.78 2.17 14.52
N GLU A 87 16.65 1.24 13.57
CA GLU A 87 17.59 1.09 12.44
C GLU A 87 17.19 1.95 11.23
N MET A 88 15.96 2.46 11.19
CA MET A 88 15.45 3.25 10.07
C MET A 88 15.59 4.77 10.30
N PRO A 89 16.01 5.54 9.28
CA PRO A 89 15.90 7.00 9.34
C PRO A 89 14.44 7.46 9.44
N VAL A 90 14.15 8.56 10.15
CA VAL A 90 12.78 9.09 10.32
C VAL A 90 12.04 9.26 8.98
N LEU A 91 12.72 9.77 7.95
CA LEU A 91 12.10 9.94 6.63
C LEU A 91 11.86 8.61 5.90
N GLY A 92 12.53 7.54 6.31
CA GLY A 92 12.25 6.19 5.84
C GLY A 92 10.84 5.71 6.21
N TYR A 93 10.31 6.14 7.37
CA TYR A 93 8.96 5.76 7.79
C TYR A 93 7.87 6.29 6.85
N LEU A 94 8.16 7.32 6.05
CA LEU A 94 7.26 7.78 4.99
C LEU A 94 7.02 6.70 3.93
N GLY A 95 7.92 5.72 3.79
CA GLY A 95 7.74 4.56 2.92
C GLY A 95 6.62 3.62 3.37
N TYR A 96 6.25 3.59 4.66
CA TYR A 96 5.11 2.80 5.13
C TYR A 96 3.77 3.35 4.64
N LEU A 97 3.69 4.66 4.35
CA LEU A 97 2.47 5.30 3.86
C LEU A 97 2.01 4.71 2.52
N PRO A 98 2.81 4.71 1.44
CA PRO A 98 2.43 4.07 0.19
C PRO A 98 2.36 2.54 0.31
N PHE A 99 3.16 1.93 1.20
CA PHE A 99 3.12 0.48 1.40
C PHE A 99 1.73 -0.02 1.82
N GLY A 100 1.05 0.69 2.72
CA GLY A 100 -0.34 0.34 3.09
C GLY A 100 -1.30 0.36 1.90
N LEU A 101 -1.12 1.30 0.97
CA LEU A 101 -1.92 1.40 -0.26
C LEU A 101 -1.58 0.28 -1.24
N GLU A 102 -0.30 -0.08 -1.36
CA GLU A 102 0.16 -1.20 -2.18
C GLU A 102 -0.44 -2.53 -1.73
N VAL A 103 -0.47 -2.79 -0.42
CA VAL A 103 -1.06 -4.01 0.15
C VAL A 103 -2.55 -4.08 -0.15
N TYR A 104 -3.28 -2.98 0.01
CA TYR A 104 -4.71 -2.92 -0.31
C TYR A 104 -4.99 -3.19 -1.79
N ALA A 105 -4.26 -2.51 -2.70
CA ALA A 105 -4.40 -2.70 -4.13
C ALA A 105 -4.05 -4.15 -4.54
N GLY A 106 -2.95 -4.68 -4.02
CA GLY A 106 -2.51 -6.05 -4.25
C GLY A 106 -3.54 -7.08 -3.76
N TYR A 107 -4.08 -6.89 -2.56
CA TYR A 107 -5.12 -7.76 -1.99
C TYR A 107 -6.35 -7.84 -2.91
N HIS A 108 -6.95 -6.71 -3.29
CA HIS A 108 -8.15 -6.71 -4.12
C HIS A 108 -7.89 -7.22 -5.55
N PHE A 109 -6.68 -7.01 -6.06
CA PHE A 109 -6.26 -7.58 -7.33
C PHE A 109 -6.19 -9.11 -7.28
N LEU A 110 -5.49 -9.65 -6.28
CA LEU A 110 -5.33 -11.09 -6.09
C LEU A 110 -6.65 -11.77 -5.75
N ALA A 111 -7.43 -11.20 -4.83
CA ALA A 111 -8.75 -11.70 -4.49
C ALA A 111 -9.64 -11.78 -5.74
N GLY A 112 -9.70 -10.71 -6.52
CA GLY A 112 -10.46 -10.70 -7.76
C GLY A 112 -9.90 -11.65 -8.84
N TRP A 113 -8.60 -11.95 -8.83
CA TRP A 113 -7.99 -12.95 -9.71
C TRP A 113 -8.41 -14.36 -9.32
N PHE A 114 -8.32 -14.71 -8.03
CA PHE A 114 -8.71 -16.03 -7.53
C PHE A 114 -10.21 -16.29 -7.68
N SER A 115 -11.07 -15.28 -7.44
CA SER A 115 -12.51 -15.41 -7.67
C SER A 115 -12.87 -15.75 -9.13
N ARG A 116 -12.04 -15.34 -10.10
CA ARG A 116 -12.23 -15.73 -11.52
C ARG A 116 -11.83 -17.17 -11.81
N LEU A 117 -10.93 -17.75 -11.02
CA LEU A 117 -10.46 -19.13 -11.17
C LEU A 117 -11.37 -20.17 -10.49
N GLY A 118 -12.58 -19.78 -10.07
CA GLY A 118 -13.56 -20.67 -9.41
C GLY A 118 -13.14 -21.16 -8.02
N THR A 119 -11.99 -20.69 -7.53
CA THR A 119 -11.50 -21.00 -6.18
C THR A 119 -11.86 -19.80 -5.32
N THR A 120 -12.62 -20.03 -4.25
CA THR A 120 -12.83 -19.13 -3.10
C THR A 120 -14.26 -18.61 -2.91
N SER A 121 -15.09 -19.46 -2.32
CA SER A 121 -16.31 -19.10 -1.57
C SER A 121 -16.00 -18.55 -0.16
N ILE A 122 -14.73 -18.34 0.20
CA ILE A 122 -14.26 -18.07 1.58
C ILE A 122 -13.75 -16.63 1.82
N LEU A 123 -13.40 -15.86 0.79
CA LEU A 123 -12.85 -14.50 0.93
C LEU A 123 -13.90 -13.37 0.80
N VAL A 124 -15.16 -13.70 0.55
CA VAL A 124 -16.28 -12.75 0.57
C VAL A 124 -16.80 -12.63 2.02
N ILE A 125 -15.90 -12.40 2.98
CA ILE A 125 -16.34 -11.98 4.32
C ILE A 125 -16.49 -10.46 4.27
N GLU A 126 -17.75 -10.04 4.09
CA GLU A 126 -18.30 -8.74 4.44
C GLU A 126 -17.66 -7.49 3.82
N GLN A 127 -18.06 -7.17 2.59
CA GLN A 127 -18.40 -5.77 2.34
C GLN A 127 -19.93 -5.66 2.45
N PRO A 128 -20.48 -4.89 3.39
CA PRO A 128 -21.91 -4.61 3.38
C PRO A 128 -22.21 -3.96 2.03
N ALA A 129 -23.16 -4.54 1.30
CA ALA A 129 -23.62 -3.99 0.05
C ALA A 129 -23.91 -2.51 0.27
N GLY A 130 -23.17 -1.65 -0.44
CA GLY A 130 -23.45 -0.22 -0.45
C GLY A 130 -24.94 -0.05 -0.74
N GLU A 131 -25.64 0.54 0.21
CA GLU A 131 -27.07 0.77 0.14
C GLU A 131 -27.39 1.42 -1.23
N PRO A 132 -28.33 0.87 -2.01
CA PRO A 132 -28.61 1.42 -3.33
C PRO A 132 -29.01 2.88 -3.15
N ALA A 133 -28.21 3.77 -3.74
CA ALA A 133 -28.50 5.19 -3.80
C ALA A 133 -29.94 5.36 -4.28
N ASN A 134 -30.81 5.75 -3.34
CA ASN A 134 -32.21 5.97 -3.56
C ASN A 134 -32.36 6.95 -4.73
N ARG A 135 -32.75 6.44 -5.89
CA ARG A 135 -33.38 7.23 -6.94
C ARG A 135 -34.78 7.57 -6.44
N ALA A 136 -34.87 8.61 -5.61
CA ALA A 136 -36.14 9.27 -5.33
C ALA A 136 -36.10 10.66 -5.96
N THR A 137 -36.91 10.76 -7.03
CA THR A 137 -37.66 11.94 -7.53
C THR A 137 -36.91 13.23 -7.80
#